data_AF-A0A8K0EUF3-F1
#
_entry.id   AF-A0A8K0EUF3-F1
#
_cell.length_a   1.000
_cell.length_b   1.000
_cell.length_c   1.000
_cell.angle_alpha   90.00
_cell.angle_beta   90.00
_cell.angle_gamma   90.00
#
_symmetry.space_group_name_H-M   'P 1'
#
loop_
_entity.id
_entity.type
_entity.pdbx_description
1 polymer ?
#
loop_
_entity_poly.entity_id
_entity_poly.type
_entity_poly.pdbx_seq_one_letter_code
_entity_poly.pdbx_strand_id
1 'polypeptide(L)'
;MAGKVSTKYRMLASLRKETGIGRRVLRGAKTKSMKEKRRKLSKRREKLKDSIIAFLGREDNARMMPGKRDTAKKGKETVQRRILTDYMKNLHKKYWSENPGVKVSLASFCRYRPLEFQLPSFLTRDTCYANDTRI
;
A
#
# COMPACT_ATOMS: atom_id res chain seq x y z
N MET A 1 -0.04 13.45 -22.46
CA MET A 1 -1.09 12.51 -21.95
C MET A 1 -2.44 12.61 -22.70
N ALA A 2 -2.80 13.76 -23.27
CA ALA A 2 -4.09 13.96 -23.97
C ALA A 2 -4.22 13.20 -25.32
N GLY A 3 -3.13 13.02 -26.08
CA GLY A 3 -3.17 12.40 -27.41
C GLY A 3 -3.67 10.95 -27.44
N LYS A 4 -3.26 10.11 -26.48
CA LYS A 4 -3.73 8.70 -26.40
C LYS A 4 -5.23 8.59 -26.13
N VAL A 5 -5.79 9.60 -25.45
CA VAL A 5 -7.21 9.66 -25.14
C VAL A 5 -8.01 9.99 -26.39
N SER A 6 -7.56 10.96 -27.20
CA SER A 6 -8.24 11.30 -28.46
C SER A 6 -8.18 10.17 -29.48
N THR A 7 -7.05 9.48 -29.65
CA THR A 7 -6.90 8.32 -30.55
C THR A 7 -7.89 7.21 -30.21
N LYS A 8 -8.05 6.89 -28.91
CA LYS A 8 -9.03 5.90 -28.45
C LYS A 8 -10.46 6.27 -28.84
N TYR A 9 -10.85 7.53 -28.64
CA TYR A 9 -12.21 7.97 -28.96
C TYR A 9 -12.46 8.05 -30.47
N ARG A 10 -11.45 8.38 -31.28
CA ARG A 10 -11.51 8.30 -32.74
C ARG A 10 -11.73 6.86 -33.21
N MET A 11 -10.92 5.90 -32.74
CA MET A 11 -11.11 4.48 -33.06
C MET A 11 -12.49 3.96 -32.66
N LEU A 12 -12.97 4.30 -31.46
CA LEU A 12 -14.30 3.89 -31.00
C LEU A 12 -15.44 4.50 -31.82
N ALA A 13 -15.23 5.68 -32.42
CA ALA A 13 -16.18 6.30 -33.32
C ALA A 13 -16.22 5.59 -34.68
N SER A 14 -15.05 5.32 -35.28
CA SER A 14 -14.94 4.55 -36.53
C SER A 14 -15.53 3.15 -36.40
N LEU A 15 -15.18 2.44 -35.32
CA LEU A 15 -15.69 1.09 -35.07
C LEU A 15 -17.21 1.07 -34.93
N ARG A 16 -17.81 2.08 -34.27
CA ARG A 16 -19.27 2.22 -34.17
C ARG A 16 -19.91 2.48 -35.54
N LYS A 17 -19.25 3.28 -36.40
CA LYS A 17 -19.73 3.60 -37.75
C LYS A 17 -19.72 2.37 -38.65
N GLU A 18 -18.67 1.56 -38.58
CA GLU A 18 -18.48 0.38 -39.44
C GLU A 18 -19.27 -0.85 -38.96
N THR A 19 -19.29 -1.10 -37.64
CA THR A 19 -19.89 -2.33 -37.09
C THR A 19 -21.27 -2.14 -36.47
N GLY A 20 -21.71 -0.89 -36.27
CA GLY A 20 -22.95 -0.57 -35.52
C GLY A 20 -22.87 -0.87 -34.02
N ILE A 21 -21.79 -1.50 -33.53
CA ILE A 21 -21.68 -1.95 -32.15
C ILE A 21 -21.40 -0.76 -31.22
N GLY A 22 -22.36 -0.48 -30.34
CA GLY A 22 -22.28 0.59 -29.36
C GLY A 22 -21.26 0.33 -28.24
N ARG A 23 -20.68 1.41 -27.72
CA ARG A 23 -19.69 1.39 -26.62
C ARG A 23 -20.20 0.68 -25.35
N ARG A 24 -21.51 0.69 -25.11
CA ARG A 24 -22.18 0.03 -23.97
C ARG A 24 -22.14 -1.49 -24.10
N VAL A 25 -22.36 -2.00 -25.32
CA VAL A 25 -22.29 -3.44 -25.65
C VAL A 25 -20.85 -3.94 -25.47
N LEU A 26 -19.86 -3.20 -26.00
CA LEU A 26 -18.44 -3.50 -25.81
C LEU A 26 -17.98 -3.47 -24.34
N ARG A 27 -18.55 -2.58 -23.52
CA ARG A 27 -18.28 -2.52 -22.07
C ARG A 27 -18.95 -3.68 -21.31
N GLY A 28 -20.11 -4.13 -21.78
CA GLY A 28 -20.88 -5.26 -21.24
C GLY A 28 -20.27 -6.62 -21.61
N ALA A 29 -19.55 -6.69 -22.73
CA ALA A 29 -18.73 -7.84 -23.15
C ALA A 29 -17.49 -8.05 -22.25
N LYS A 30 -17.69 -8.14 -20.93
CA LYS A 30 -16.68 -8.66 -20.01
C LYS A 30 -16.59 -10.15 -20.26
N THR A 31 -15.58 -10.57 -21.03
CA THR A 31 -15.29 -12.01 -21.16
C THR A 31 -15.00 -12.60 -19.78
N LYS A 32 -15.40 -13.85 -19.54
CA LYS A 32 -15.07 -14.58 -18.30
C LYS A 32 -13.57 -14.48 -17.95
N SER A 33 -12.72 -14.50 -18.98
CA SER A 33 -11.27 -14.26 -18.91
C SER A 33 -10.88 -12.93 -18.28
N MET A 34 -11.54 -11.81 -18.63
CA MET A 34 -11.23 -10.49 -18.06
C MET A 34 -11.67 -10.35 -16.59
N LYS A 35 -12.79 -10.96 -16.21
CA LYS A 35 -13.22 -11.03 -14.79
C LYS A 35 -12.20 -11.82 -13.97
N GLU A 36 -11.73 -12.94 -14.52
CA GLU A 36 -10.74 -13.79 -13.87
C GLU A 36 -9.38 -13.10 -13.70
N LYS A 37 -8.89 -12.41 -14.74
CA LYS A 37 -7.66 -11.60 -14.66
C LYS A 37 -7.74 -10.56 -13.55
N ARG A 38 -8.87 -9.84 -13.43
CA ARG A 38 -9.08 -8.85 -12.34
C ARG A 38 -9.05 -9.50 -10.97
N ARG A 39 -9.71 -10.67 -10.80
CA ARG A 39 -9.72 -11.43 -9.55
C ARG A 39 -8.29 -11.85 -9.14
N LYS A 40 -7.51 -12.39 -10.07
CA LYS A 40 -6.11 -12.78 -9.84
C LYS A 40 -5.25 -11.57 -9.44
N LEU A 41 -5.42 -10.44 -10.10
CA LEU A 41 -4.71 -9.19 -9.75
C LEU A 41 -5.10 -8.68 -8.36
N SER A 42 -6.39 -8.72 -8.01
CA SER A 42 -6.86 -8.33 -6.68
C SER A 42 -6.22 -9.19 -5.59
N LYS A 43 -6.26 -10.51 -5.75
CA LYS A 43 -5.63 -11.47 -4.83
C LYS A 43 -4.13 -11.22 -4.69
N ARG A 44 -3.42 -10.92 -5.79
CA ARG A 44 -1.99 -10.60 -5.75
C ARG A 44 -1.71 -9.32 -4.96
N ARG A 45 -2.55 -8.29 -5.11
CA ARG A 45 -2.43 -7.04 -4.35
C ARG A 45 -2.70 -7.24 -2.87
N GLU A 46 -3.66 -8.09 -2.53
CA GLU A 46 -3.99 -8.42 -1.15
C GLU A 46 -2.83 -9.16 -0.47
N LYS A 47 -2.29 -10.20 -1.11
CA LYS A 47 -1.07 -10.88 -0.63
C LYS A 47 0.11 -9.93 -0.43
N LEU A 48 0.31 -8.99 -1.36
CA LEU A 48 1.36 -7.99 -1.25
C LEU A 48 1.13 -7.06 -0.06
N LYS A 49 -0.12 -6.60 0.12
CA LYS A 49 -0.51 -5.77 1.26
C LYS A 49 -0.24 -6.51 2.57
N ASP A 50 -0.67 -7.76 2.69
CA ASP A 50 -0.52 -8.55 3.91
C ASP A 50 0.96 -8.80 4.23
N SER A 51 1.78 -9.08 3.20
CA SER A 51 3.22 -9.20 3.35
C SER A 51 3.88 -7.92 3.87
N ILE A 52 3.46 -6.76 3.35
CA ILE A 52 3.98 -5.45 3.82
C ILE A 52 3.54 -5.18 5.26
N ILE A 53 2.28 -5.47 5.60
CA ILE A 53 1.76 -5.29 6.96
C ILE A 53 2.53 -6.19 7.94
N ALA A 54 2.74 -7.45 7.59
CA ALA A 54 3.49 -8.39 8.40
C ALA A 54 4.94 -7.92 8.59
N PHE A 55 5.59 -7.42 7.53
CA PHE A 55 6.94 -6.86 7.60
C PHE A 55 7.00 -5.65 8.54
N LEU A 56 6.10 -4.67 8.37
CA LEU A 56 6.06 -3.48 9.23
C LEU A 56 5.72 -3.83 10.68
N GLY A 57 4.98 -4.90 10.91
CA GLY A 57 4.59 -5.37 12.24
C GLY A 57 5.66 -6.11 13.03
N ARG A 58 6.83 -6.39 12.44
CA ARG A 58 7.95 -7.01 13.15
C ARG A 58 8.55 -6.02 14.16
N GLU A 59 9.07 -6.56 15.26
CA GLU A 59 9.60 -5.76 16.39
C GLU A 59 10.80 -4.88 16.00
N ASP A 60 11.57 -5.30 15.00
CA ASP A 60 12.70 -4.54 14.44
C ASP A 60 12.25 -3.34 13.59
N ASN A 61 11.04 -3.38 13.02
CA ASN A 61 10.50 -2.37 12.13
C ASN A 61 9.48 -1.44 12.82
N ALA A 62 8.88 -1.88 13.93
CA ALA A 62 7.96 -1.07 14.72
C ALA A 62 7.99 -1.43 16.20
N ARG A 63 7.93 -0.40 17.05
CA ARG A 63 7.78 -0.52 18.49
C ARG A 63 6.34 -0.25 18.92
N MET A 64 5.81 -1.08 19.80
CA MET A 64 4.50 -0.84 20.41
C MET A 64 4.54 0.38 21.33
N MET A 65 3.55 1.25 21.22
CA MET A 65 3.42 2.39 22.14
C MET A 65 2.94 1.91 23.51
N PRO A 66 3.44 2.47 24.62
CA PRO A 66 3.12 2.01 25.97
C PRO A 66 1.78 2.56 26.52
N GLY A 67 1.23 3.64 25.96
CA GLY A 67 0.09 4.32 26.56
C GLY A 67 -1.25 3.62 26.31
N LYS A 68 -2.11 3.58 27.34
CA LYS A 68 -3.49 3.06 27.25
C LYS A 68 -4.35 3.80 26.22
N ARG A 69 -4.06 5.09 26.00
CA ARG A 69 -4.71 5.94 24.99
C ARG A 69 -4.12 5.77 23.59
N ASP A 70 -2.99 5.07 23.46
CA ASP A 70 -2.34 4.80 22.18
C ASP A 70 -2.96 3.58 21.51
N THR A 71 -4.29 3.59 21.39
CA THR A 71 -5.07 2.56 20.72
C THR A 71 -5.76 3.13 19.49
N ALA A 72 -5.97 2.29 18.49
CA ALA A 72 -6.69 2.61 17.27
C ALA A 72 -7.81 1.58 17.06
N LYS A 73 -8.96 2.02 16.57
CA LYS A 73 -10.05 1.12 16.19
C LYS A 73 -9.81 0.58 14.78
N LYS A 74 -9.83 -0.74 14.64
CA LYS A 74 -9.73 -1.46 13.37
C LYS A 74 -10.98 -2.31 13.20
N GLY A 75 -11.98 -1.75 12.53
CA GLY A 75 -13.31 -2.36 12.47
C GLY A 75 -13.95 -2.41 13.85
N LYS A 76 -14.20 -3.62 14.36
CA LYS A 76 -14.78 -3.85 15.69
C LYS A 76 -13.74 -4.02 16.80
N GLU A 77 -12.48 -4.21 16.45
CA GLU A 77 -11.39 -4.49 17.39
C GLU A 77 -10.59 -3.23 17.71
N THR A 78 -10.06 -3.18 18.94
CA THR A 78 -9.14 -2.12 19.38
C THR A 78 -7.73 -2.67 19.36
N VAL A 79 -6.84 -2.04 18.59
CA VAL A 79 -5.45 -2.45 18.43
C VAL A 79 -4.52 -1.38 18.98
N GLN A 80 -3.42 -1.80 19.63
CA GLN A 80 -2.40 -0.87 20.12
C GLN A 80 -1.65 -0.24 18.94
N ARG A 81 -1.43 1.08 19.01
CA ARG A 81 -0.65 1.82 18.03
C ARG A 81 0.82 1.45 18.14
N ARG A 82 1.50 1.52 17.01
CA ARG A 82 2.93 1.24 16.89
C ARG A 82 3.63 2.39 16.21
N ILE A 83 4.84 2.70 16.64
CA ILE A 83 5.70 3.69 16.00
C ILE A 83 6.74 2.93 15.17
N LEU A 84 6.86 3.28 13.90
CA LEU A 84 7.89 2.73 13.04
C LEU A 84 9.29 3.15 13.51
N THR A 85 10.26 2.24 13.45
CA THR A 85 11.63 2.49 13.92
C THR A 85 12.43 3.40 12.99
N ASP A 86 12.07 3.45 11.71
CA ASP A 86 12.74 4.21 10.66
C ASP A 86 11.73 4.83 9.67
N TYR A 87 12.20 5.71 8.80
CA TYR A 87 11.43 6.30 7.73
C TYR A 87 10.96 5.24 6.72
N MET A 88 9.78 5.45 6.16
CA MET A 88 9.19 4.56 5.16
C MET A 88 10.10 4.27 3.95
N LYS A 89 10.93 5.24 3.55
CA LYS A 89 11.90 5.07 2.46
C LYS A 89 12.97 4.03 2.80
N ASN A 90 13.44 4.01 4.03
CA ASN A 90 14.48 3.07 4.48
C ASN A 90 13.88 1.68 4.69
N LEU A 91 12.72 1.60 5.35
CA LEU A 91 11.97 0.36 5.50
C LEU A 91 11.59 -0.25 4.15
N HIS A 92 11.28 0.56 3.14
CA HIS A 92 11.02 0.10 1.78
C HIS A 92 12.25 -0.51 1.11
N LYS A 93 13.43 0.09 1.28
CA LYS A 93 14.70 -0.49 0.80
C LYS A 93 15.01 -1.82 1.51
N LYS A 94 14.83 -1.87 2.82
CA LYS A 94 14.99 -3.09 3.63
C LYS A 94 14.03 -4.20 3.19
N TYR A 95 12.78 -3.83 2.92
CA TYR A 95 11.80 -4.78 2.37
C TYR A 95 12.23 -5.36 1.02
N TRP A 96 12.80 -4.54 0.13
CA TRP A 96 13.35 -5.00 -1.14
C TRP A 96 14.57 -5.91 -1.00
N SER A 97 15.48 -5.64 -0.06
CA SER A 97 16.64 -6.51 0.16
C SER A 97 16.23 -7.89 0.68
N GLU A 98 15.21 -7.96 1.54
CA GLU A 98 14.67 -9.23 2.05
C GLU A 98 13.78 -9.96 1.03
N ASN A 99 13.17 -9.23 0.08
CA ASN A 99 12.22 -9.77 -0.88
C ASN A 99 12.58 -9.36 -2.32
N PRO A 100 13.73 -9.82 -2.87
CA PRO A 100 14.22 -9.37 -4.17
C PRO A 100 13.27 -9.68 -5.34
N GLY A 101 12.39 -10.69 -5.20
CA GLY A 101 11.38 -11.03 -6.21
C GLY A 101 10.15 -10.11 -6.23
N VAL A 102 9.99 -9.23 -5.24
CA VAL A 102 8.77 -8.42 -5.05
C VAL A 102 9.00 -6.98 -5.50
N LYS A 103 8.44 -6.64 -6.67
CA LYS A 103 8.45 -5.26 -7.18
C LYS A 103 7.28 -4.45 -6.62
N VAL A 104 7.58 -3.51 -5.73
CA VAL A 104 6.61 -2.54 -5.19
C VAL A 104 7.25 -1.16 -5.13
N SER A 105 6.61 -0.15 -5.72
CA SER A 105 7.08 1.23 -5.62
C SER A 105 6.92 1.77 -4.19
N LEU A 106 7.77 2.72 -3.77
CA LEU A 106 7.65 3.40 -2.48
C LEU A 106 6.24 3.96 -2.23
N ALA A 107 5.61 4.59 -3.23
CA ALA A 107 4.25 5.14 -3.10
C ALA A 107 3.21 4.05 -2.74
N SER A 108 3.23 2.92 -3.45
CA SER A 108 2.37 1.78 -3.14
C SER A 108 2.69 1.17 -1.77
N PHE A 109 3.97 1.07 -1.40
CA PHE A 109 4.39 0.60 -0.09
C PHE A 109 3.81 1.48 1.03
N CYS A 110 3.92 2.81 0.90
CA CYS A 110 3.33 3.76 1.83
C CYS A 110 1.80 3.66 1.91
N ARG A 111 1.12 3.41 0.79
CA ARG A 111 -0.35 3.23 0.75
C ARG A 111 -0.82 1.98 1.49
N TYR A 112 0.00 0.94 1.58
CA TYR A 112 -0.34 -0.30 2.27
C TYR A 112 -0.08 -0.25 3.78
N ARG A 113 0.58 0.80 4.27
CA ARG A 113 0.79 1.02 5.70
C ARG A 113 -0.57 1.21 6.41
N PRO A 114 -0.89 0.39 7.42
CA PRO A 114 -2.09 0.57 8.22
C PRO A 114 -2.04 1.85 9.08
N LEU A 115 -3.19 2.33 9.52
CA LEU A 115 -3.32 3.57 10.29
C LEU A 115 -2.75 3.44 11.72
N GLU A 116 -2.73 2.22 12.27
CA GLU A 116 -2.14 1.93 13.58
C GLU A 116 -0.61 2.13 13.61
N PHE A 117 0.06 2.18 12.45
CA PHE A 117 1.49 2.47 12.34
C PHE A 117 1.74 3.96 12.14
N GLN A 118 2.31 4.60 13.15
CA GLN A 118 2.75 5.98 13.10
C GLN A 118 4.16 6.10 12.52
N LEU A 119 4.40 7.20 11.81
CA LEU A 119 5.74 7.57 11.38
C LEU A 119 6.59 7.92 12.60
N PRO A 120 7.91 7.68 12.55
CA PRO A 120 8.80 8.20 13.58
C PRO A 120 8.77 9.73 13.55
N SER A 121 8.40 10.33 14.68
CA SER A 121 8.64 11.75 14.95
C SER A 121 9.99 11.86 15.64
N PHE A 122 11.04 12.16 14.88
CA PHE A 122 12.38 12.33 15.44
C PHE A 122 12.57 13.68 16.15
N LEU A 123 11.70 14.67 15.89
CA LEU A 123 11.74 15.99 16.51
C LEU A 123 11.30 16.01 17.98
N THR A 124 10.55 15.01 18.42
CA THR A 124 10.03 14.89 19.79
C THR A 124 10.63 13.71 20.55
N ARG A 125 11.72 13.12 20.02
CA ARG A 125 12.47 12.11 20.76
C ARG A 125 13.31 12.89 21.77
N ASP A 126 12.73 13.12 22.95
CA ASP A 126 13.53 13.25 24.15
C ASP A 126 14.36 11.97 24.23
N THR A 127 15.58 12.04 23.71
CA THR A 127 16.59 11.05 23.98
C THR A 127 16.75 11.09 25.49
N CYS A 128 16.28 10.07 26.19
CA CYS A 128 16.90 9.72 27.46
C CYS A 128 18.35 9.38 27.14
N TYR A 129 19.18 10.41 27.04
CA TYR A 129 20.59 10.30 27.29
C TYR A 129 20.66 9.86 28.74
N ALA A 130 20.81 8.55 28.95
CA ALA A 130 21.16 8.03 30.26
C ALA A 130 22.52 8.65 30.60
N ASN A 131 22.49 9.75 31.35
CA ASN A 131 23.66 10.21 32.09
C ASN A 131 23.92 9.16 33.16
N ASP A 132 24.71 8.15 32.79
CA ASP A 132 25.35 7.24 33.72
C ASP A 132 26.48 8.02 34.43
N THR A 133 26.10 8.87 35.38
CA THR A 133 27.05 9.46 36.32
C THR A 133 27.15 8.53 37.52
N ARG A 134 28.09 7.59 37.43
CA ARG A 134 28.78 7.01 38.59
C ARG A 134 29.63 8.10 39.24
N ILE A 135 29.28 8.48 40.47
CA ILE A 135 30.24 8.87 41.53
C ILE A 135 29.77 8.15 42.79
#